data_AF-A0A2S9YRC0-F1
#
_entry.id   AF-A0A2S9YRC0-F1
#
_cell.length_a   1.000
_cell.length_b   1.000
_cell.length_c   1.000
_cell.angle_alpha   90.00
_cell.angle_beta   90.00
_cell.angle_gamma   90.00
#
_symmetry.space_group_name_H-M   'P 1'
#
loop_
_entity.id
_entity.type
_entity.pdbx_description
1 polymer ?
#
loop_
_entity_poly.entity_id
_entity_poly.type
_entity_poly.pdbx_seq_one_letter_code
_entity_poly.pdbx_strand_id
1 'polypeptide(L)'
;MSVVAALLVGCTGAGDPGPSDPGTELSRDPAVVVERDVSGQRLELGPALGGSALVGPPRPGRYAVAVRFTQHRFVTMEHTVHESIEGSAVIELTDGGEVRACFAVADRSASDISHYQAHDGQDHHYESDTDNLLGARGRWVPVAGTHEIELHLDRLGYRSCEVGDELSPEPLTLRCSSIASTSKIPSAALVCQPAQVPAQRMLGQLSLMLGEDARSWGLRNDLALHDPPVGAEVQPYLLLGVGDGLSVVGSDDRSGRTLEVELAKVPDPSLDPSLDPTPLP
;
A
#
# COMPACT_ATOMS: atom_id res chain seq x y z
N MET A 1 -4.79 7.47 40.38
CA MET A 1 -6.03 7.36 41.19
C MET A 1 -6.94 6.38 40.48
N SER A 2 -7.09 5.18 41.04
CA SER A 2 -7.92 4.11 40.49
C SER A 2 -9.39 4.36 40.80
N VAL A 3 -10.26 4.17 39.82
CA VAL A 3 -11.66 3.84 40.05
C VAL A 3 -12.03 2.71 39.08
N VAL A 4 -12.29 1.55 39.68
CA VAL A 4 -12.93 0.38 39.09
C VAL A 4 -14.43 0.54 39.30
N ALA A 5 -15.25 0.28 38.29
CA ALA A 5 -16.67 -0.05 38.47
C ALA A 5 -17.15 -0.95 37.34
N ALA A 6 -17.44 -2.20 37.72
CA ALA A 6 -18.06 -3.24 36.92
C ALA A 6 -19.59 -3.08 36.94
N LEU A 7 -20.29 -3.48 35.87
CA LEU A 7 -21.73 -3.76 35.90
C LEU A 7 -22.07 -4.99 35.06
N LEU A 8 -22.23 -6.06 35.84
CA LEU A 8 -23.09 -7.25 35.76
C LEU A 8 -23.94 -7.51 34.51
N VAL A 9 -23.75 -8.73 34.03
CA VAL A 9 -24.57 -9.59 33.17
C VAL A 9 -25.92 -9.91 33.84
N GLY A 10 -27.00 -9.84 33.07
CA GLY A 10 -28.31 -10.41 33.41
C GLY A 10 -28.79 -11.33 32.29
N CYS A 11 -28.76 -12.64 32.53
CA CYS A 11 -29.40 -13.66 31.71
C CYS A 11 -30.58 -14.26 32.48
N THR A 12 -31.81 -14.12 31.99
CA THR A 12 -32.92 -15.03 32.31
C THR A 12 -33.97 -14.94 31.20
N GLY A 13 -34.26 -16.07 30.58
CA GLY A 13 -35.31 -16.18 29.56
C GLY A 13 -35.44 -17.60 29.04
N ALA A 14 -35.76 -18.54 29.93
CA ALA A 14 -36.23 -19.87 29.55
C ALA A 14 -37.69 -19.74 29.07
N GLY A 15 -37.95 -20.15 27.82
CA GLY A 15 -39.28 -20.19 27.21
C GLY A 15 -39.46 -21.49 26.42
N ASP A 16 -40.57 -22.16 26.72
CA ASP A 16 -41.02 -23.51 26.33
C ASP A 16 -40.80 -23.98 24.87
N PRO A 17 -40.55 -25.28 24.65
CA PRO A 17 -40.71 -25.94 23.37
C PRO A 17 -42.18 -26.35 23.15
N GLY A 18 -42.87 -25.64 22.25
CA GLY A 18 -44.19 -26.01 21.72
C GLY A 18 -44.13 -26.98 20.52
N PRO A 19 -45.22 -27.69 20.23
CA PRO A 19 -45.21 -29.01 19.58
C PRO A 19 -45.03 -28.98 18.05
N SER A 20 -44.54 -30.12 17.57
CA SER A 20 -44.20 -30.48 16.20
C SER A 20 -45.42 -30.51 15.28
N ASP A 21 -45.38 -29.73 14.20
CA ASP A 21 -46.25 -29.92 13.04
C ASP A 21 -45.62 -30.94 12.06
N PRO A 22 -46.38 -31.93 11.55
CA PRO A 22 -45.92 -32.82 10.52
C PRO A 22 -46.30 -32.31 9.13
N GLY A 23 -45.33 -32.38 8.20
CA GLY A 23 -45.61 -32.43 6.77
C GLY A 23 -45.24 -31.15 6.03
N THR A 24 -44.18 -31.23 5.24
CA THR A 24 -44.22 -31.02 3.78
C THR A 24 -42.86 -31.47 3.24
N GLU A 25 -42.79 -32.67 2.64
CA GLU A 25 -41.68 -33.05 1.75
C GLU A 25 -41.77 -32.18 0.48
N LEU A 26 -41.10 -31.02 0.52
CA LEU A 26 -40.77 -30.31 -0.71
C LEU A 26 -39.56 -31.00 -1.32
N SER A 27 -39.84 -31.83 -2.34
CA SER A 27 -38.88 -32.29 -3.34
C SER A 27 -38.07 -31.10 -3.85
N ARG A 28 -36.87 -30.92 -3.29
CA ARG A 28 -35.88 -29.97 -3.80
C ARG A 28 -35.22 -30.62 -5.00
N ASP A 29 -35.71 -30.28 -6.20
CA ASP A 29 -34.86 -30.35 -7.37
C ASP A 29 -33.56 -29.60 -7.04
N PRO A 30 -32.37 -30.20 -7.25
CA PRO A 30 -31.13 -29.46 -7.07
C PRO A 30 -31.16 -28.33 -8.09
N ALA A 31 -31.34 -27.11 -7.60
CA ALA A 31 -31.12 -25.92 -8.39
C ALA A 31 -29.71 -26.04 -8.95
N VAL A 32 -29.62 -26.32 -10.25
CA VAL A 32 -28.40 -26.16 -11.01
C VAL A 32 -28.06 -24.69 -10.88
N VAL A 33 -27.17 -24.38 -9.94
CA VAL A 33 -26.52 -23.08 -9.85
C VAL A 33 -25.70 -23.01 -11.12
N VAL A 34 -26.29 -22.41 -12.16
CA VAL A 34 -25.55 -21.95 -13.32
C VAL A 34 -24.63 -20.88 -12.76
N GLU A 35 -23.40 -21.27 -12.42
CA GLU A 35 -22.30 -20.36 -12.18
C GLU A 35 -22.23 -19.47 -13.41
N ARG A 36 -22.80 -18.27 -13.29
CA ARG A 36 -22.60 -17.23 -14.29
C ARG A 36 -21.11 -17.06 -14.38
N ASP A 37 -20.59 -17.36 -15.56
CA ASP A 37 -19.20 -17.16 -15.93
C ASP A 37 -18.89 -15.67 -15.72
N VAL A 38 -18.40 -15.34 -14.52
CA VAL A 38 -17.88 -14.01 -14.22
C VAL A 38 -16.56 -13.99 -14.95
N SER A 39 -16.59 -13.59 -16.23
CA SER A 39 -15.41 -13.17 -16.97
C SER A 39 -14.89 -11.86 -16.35
N GLY A 40 -14.49 -11.94 -15.08
CA GLY A 40 -13.99 -10.83 -14.32
C GLY A 40 -12.66 -10.44 -14.92
N GLN A 41 -12.50 -9.15 -15.18
CA GLN A 41 -11.21 -8.59 -15.51
C GLN A 41 -10.20 -9.03 -14.44
N ARG A 42 -9.02 -9.51 -14.86
CA ARG A 42 -7.95 -9.92 -13.96
C ARG A 42 -6.80 -8.93 -14.05
N LEU A 43 -6.17 -8.66 -12.93
CA LEU A 43 -4.92 -7.92 -12.86
C LEU A 43 -3.78 -8.90 -12.60
N GLU A 44 -2.77 -8.87 -13.46
CA GLU A 44 -1.54 -9.64 -13.28
C GLU A 44 -0.68 -8.95 -12.22
N LEU A 45 -0.50 -9.62 -11.07
CA LEU A 45 0.27 -9.11 -9.94
C LEU A 45 1.67 -9.72 -9.89
N GLY A 46 1.83 -10.92 -10.45
CA GLY A 46 3.04 -11.72 -10.40
C GLY A 46 3.07 -12.76 -9.27
N PRO A 47 3.98 -13.73 -9.33
CA PRO A 47 4.01 -14.88 -8.43
C PRO A 47 4.21 -14.50 -6.96
N ALA A 48 5.00 -13.46 -6.67
CA ALA A 48 5.23 -12.95 -5.33
C ALA A 48 3.93 -12.47 -4.64
N LEU A 49 2.94 -12.06 -5.43
CA LEU A 49 1.63 -11.56 -4.96
C LEU A 49 0.47 -12.53 -5.26
N GLY A 50 0.78 -13.77 -5.65
CA GLY A 50 -0.22 -14.82 -5.90
C GLY A 50 -0.69 -14.95 -7.36
N GLY A 51 0.07 -14.42 -8.32
CA GLY A 51 -0.16 -14.56 -9.75
C GLY A 51 -1.07 -13.47 -10.30
N SER A 52 -2.39 -13.66 -10.18
CA SER A 52 -3.39 -12.69 -10.64
C SER A 52 -4.59 -12.61 -9.71
N ALA A 53 -5.23 -11.44 -9.67
CA ALA A 53 -6.39 -11.18 -8.84
C ALA A 53 -7.60 -10.72 -9.68
N LEU A 54 -8.79 -11.04 -9.20
CA LEU A 54 -10.03 -10.52 -9.77
C LEU A 54 -10.15 -9.02 -9.47
N VAL A 55 -10.47 -8.24 -10.49
CA VAL A 55 -10.64 -6.79 -10.40
C VAL A 55 -12.12 -6.47 -10.19
N GLY A 56 -12.40 -5.52 -9.31
CA GLY A 56 -13.73 -4.98 -9.07
C GLY A 56 -13.69 -3.48 -8.81
N PRO A 57 -14.86 -2.82 -8.80
CA PRO A 57 -14.94 -1.41 -8.48
C PRO A 57 -14.55 -1.18 -7.01
N PRO A 58 -13.67 -0.21 -6.71
CA PRO A 58 -13.45 0.28 -5.35
C PRO A 58 -14.75 0.68 -4.67
N ARG A 59 -14.80 0.48 -3.36
CA ARG A 59 -15.92 0.89 -2.51
C ARG A 59 -15.51 1.99 -1.55
N PRO A 60 -16.44 2.86 -1.13
CA PRO A 60 -16.24 3.74 0.01
C PRO A 60 -15.72 2.96 1.22
N GLY A 61 -14.77 3.56 1.95
CA GLY A 61 -14.07 2.94 3.05
C GLY A 61 -12.62 3.38 3.18
N ARG A 62 -11.95 2.83 4.19
CA ARG A 62 -10.53 3.05 4.47
C ARG A 62 -9.67 1.96 3.83
N TYR A 63 -8.58 2.38 3.22
CA TYR A 63 -7.54 1.53 2.65
C TYR A 63 -6.19 1.96 3.21
N ALA A 64 -5.37 1.01 3.66
CA ALA A 64 -4.11 1.34 4.30
C ALA A 64 -2.99 0.34 3.99
N VAL A 65 -1.76 0.82 4.06
CA VAL A 65 -0.54 0.00 3.98
C VAL A 65 0.55 0.57 4.86
N ALA A 66 1.34 -0.32 5.46
CA ALA A 66 2.65 -0.04 6.01
C ALA A 66 3.69 -0.81 5.17
N VAL A 67 4.75 -0.14 4.75
CA VAL A 67 5.82 -0.72 3.95
C VAL A 67 7.14 -0.66 4.69
N ARG A 68 7.95 -1.70 4.53
CA ARG A 68 9.36 -1.69 4.90
C ARG A 68 10.15 -2.39 3.82
N PHE A 69 10.97 -1.63 3.11
CA PHE A 69 11.84 -2.13 2.07
C PHE A 69 13.29 -1.94 2.49
N THR A 70 14.11 -2.96 2.32
CA THR A 70 15.54 -2.88 2.61
C THR A 70 16.34 -3.48 1.46
N GLN A 71 17.39 -2.81 1.01
CA GLN A 71 18.36 -3.37 0.09
C GLN A 71 19.75 -3.26 0.71
N HIS A 72 20.51 -4.35 0.63
CA HIS A 72 21.92 -4.35 0.99
C HIS A 72 22.71 -5.03 -0.13
N ARG A 73 23.44 -4.22 -0.88
CA ARG A 73 24.10 -4.63 -2.12
C ARG A 73 25.60 -4.39 -2.06
N PHE A 74 26.34 -5.39 -2.53
CA PHE A 74 27.75 -5.27 -2.88
C PHE A 74 27.84 -4.98 -4.37
N VAL A 75 28.06 -3.72 -4.74
CA VAL A 75 28.22 -3.31 -6.15
C VAL A 75 29.55 -3.88 -6.66
N THR A 76 30.59 -3.80 -5.85
CA THR A 76 31.87 -4.47 -6.03
C THR A 76 32.35 -5.05 -4.68
N MET A 77 33.56 -5.61 -4.63
CA MET A 77 34.21 -5.96 -3.34
C MET A 77 34.55 -4.72 -2.49
N GLU A 78 34.61 -3.55 -3.11
CA GLU A 78 35.10 -2.29 -2.55
C GLU A 78 34.01 -1.20 -2.50
N HIS A 79 32.78 -1.53 -2.93
CA HIS A 79 31.64 -0.60 -2.95
C HIS A 79 30.38 -1.29 -2.47
N THR A 80 29.84 -0.82 -1.35
CA THR A 80 28.62 -1.32 -0.72
C THR A 80 27.57 -0.22 -0.67
N VAL A 81 26.33 -0.58 -0.95
CA VAL A 81 25.16 0.30 -0.84
C VAL A 81 24.14 -0.35 0.09
N HIS A 82 23.61 0.45 1.01
CA HIS A 82 22.52 0.10 1.90
C HIS A 82 21.41 1.11 1.70
N GLU A 83 20.19 0.62 1.50
CA GLU A 83 19.00 1.46 1.40
C GLU A 83 17.90 0.86 2.26
N SER A 84 17.15 1.72 2.95
CA SER A 84 15.95 1.31 3.68
C SER A 84 14.87 2.36 3.56
N ILE A 85 13.69 1.92 3.14
CA ILE A 85 12.49 2.74 3.06
C ILE A 85 11.48 2.17 4.04
N GLU A 86 11.05 2.97 5.00
CA GLU A 86 9.90 2.70 5.85
C GLU A 86 8.79 3.68 5.52
N GLY A 87 7.54 3.25 5.51
CA GLY A 87 6.47 4.18 5.20
C GLY A 87 5.08 3.64 5.44
N SER A 88 4.11 4.52 5.29
CA SER A 88 2.70 4.18 5.37
C SER A 88 1.88 5.03 4.43
N ALA A 89 0.76 4.49 3.99
CA ALA A 89 -0.26 5.24 3.27
C ALA A 89 -1.63 4.87 3.80
N VAL A 90 -2.50 5.88 3.93
CA VAL A 90 -3.92 5.72 4.22
C VAL A 90 -4.70 6.50 3.18
N ILE A 91 -5.72 5.87 2.59
CA ILE A 91 -6.67 6.49 1.68
C ILE A 91 -8.08 6.20 2.20
N GLU A 92 -8.87 7.24 2.35
CA GLU A 92 -10.29 7.16 2.73
C GLU A 92 -11.15 7.67 1.59
N LEU A 93 -12.05 6.80 1.11
CA LEU A 93 -13.05 7.13 0.10
C LEU A 93 -14.41 7.27 0.78
N THR A 94 -15.07 8.41 0.64
CA THR A 94 -16.42 8.62 1.19
C THR A 94 -17.48 8.28 0.15
N ASP A 95 -18.70 7.97 0.61
CA ASP A 95 -19.87 7.77 -0.27
C ASP A 95 -20.22 9.03 -1.09
N GLY A 96 -19.78 10.21 -0.64
CA GLY A 96 -20.00 11.50 -1.31
C GLY A 96 -19.04 11.80 -2.46
N GLY A 97 -18.16 10.86 -2.82
CA GLY A 97 -17.15 11.07 -3.87
C GLY A 97 -15.94 11.88 -3.39
N GLU A 98 -15.77 12.08 -2.09
CA GLU A 98 -14.60 12.75 -1.53
C GLU A 98 -13.51 11.73 -1.20
N VAL A 99 -12.25 12.15 -1.33
CA VAL A 99 -11.09 11.37 -0.90
C VAL A 99 -10.22 12.17 0.06
N ARG A 100 -9.72 11.49 1.09
CA ARG A 100 -8.64 11.96 1.96
C ARG A 100 -7.51 10.95 1.89
N ALA A 101 -6.28 11.41 1.90
CA ALA A 101 -5.13 10.54 1.97
C ALA A 101 -4.04 11.13 2.85
N CYS A 102 -3.23 10.27 3.46
CA CYS A 102 -1.96 10.67 4.04
C CYS A 102 -0.89 9.63 3.70
N PHE A 103 0.28 10.11 3.33
CA PHE A 103 1.44 9.32 2.94
C PHE A 103 2.63 9.74 3.79
N ALA A 104 3.29 8.79 4.43
CA ALA A 104 4.49 9.01 5.22
C ALA A 104 5.60 8.10 4.70
N VAL A 105 6.80 8.64 4.55
CA VAL A 105 7.98 7.91 4.09
C VAL A 105 9.20 8.38 4.87
N ALA A 106 9.97 7.44 5.38
CA ALA A 106 11.33 7.62 5.85
C ALA A 106 12.23 6.83 4.91
N ASP A 107 13.22 7.49 4.32
CA ASP A 107 14.20 6.89 3.43
C ASP A 107 15.60 7.12 4.00
N ARG A 108 16.40 6.07 4.03
CA ARG A 108 17.79 6.09 4.45
C ARG A 108 18.63 5.38 3.40
N SER A 109 19.64 6.07 2.90
CA SER A 109 20.65 5.51 2.00
C SER A 109 22.04 5.71 2.57
N ALA A 110 22.90 4.70 2.40
CA ALA A 110 24.30 4.75 2.74
C ALA A 110 25.14 4.07 1.67
N SER A 111 26.29 4.67 1.33
CA SER A 111 27.25 4.12 0.38
C SER A 111 28.66 4.22 0.94
N ASP A 112 29.36 3.09 0.92
CA ASP A 112 30.76 2.96 1.33
C ASP A 112 31.60 2.62 0.10
N ILE A 113 32.61 3.44 -0.20
CA ILE A 113 33.55 3.23 -1.31
C ILE A 113 34.96 3.20 -0.75
N SER A 114 35.66 2.08 -0.91
CA SER A 114 37.04 1.93 -0.47
C SER A 114 38.01 2.68 -1.39
N HIS A 115 39.16 3.06 -0.84
CA HIS A 115 40.26 3.72 -1.54
C HIS A 115 40.77 2.95 -2.76
N TYR A 116 40.55 1.63 -2.84
CA TYR A 116 40.90 0.84 -4.02
C TYR A 116 40.01 1.16 -5.24
N GLN A 117 38.80 1.68 -5.02
CA GLN A 117 37.86 2.08 -6.06
C GLN A 117 37.73 3.61 -6.20
N ALA A 118 38.01 4.37 -5.14
CA ALA A 118 37.91 5.82 -5.16
C ALA A 118 38.98 6.49 -6.03
N HIS A 119 38.59 7.53 -6.77
CA HIS A 119 39.50 8.23 -7.69
C HIS A 119 40.65 8.98 -6.98
N ASP A 120 40.44 9.42 -5.74
CA ASP A 120 41.43 10.13 -4.93
C ASP A 120 42.27 9.19 -4.03
N GLY A 121 42.02 7.88 -4.09
CA GLY A 121 42.68 6.90 -3.25
C GLY A 121 42.38 7.04 -1.76
N GLN A 122 41.21 7.58 -1.40
CA GLN A 122 40.71 7.63 -0.02
C GLN A 122 39.40 6.83 0.13
N ASP A 123 39.12 6.37 1.33
CA ASP A 123 37.81 5.78 1.62
C ASP A 123 36.75 6.90 1.68
N HIS A 124 35.58 6.67 1.07
CA HIS A 124 34.43 7.57 1.10
C HIS A 124 33.25 6.89 1.76
N HIS A 125 32.56 7.65 2.59
CA HIS A 125 31.30 7.26 3.20
C HIS A 125 30.28 8.36 2.94
N TYR A 126 29.12 7.97 2.42
CA TYR A 126 27.98 8.85 2.19
C TYR A 126 26.78 8.27 2.91
N GLU A 127 26.04 9.13 3.61
CA GLU A 127 24.78 8.78 4.25
C GLU A 127 23.77 9.91 4.01
N SER A 128 22.53 9.54 3.77
CA SER A 128 21.42 10.47 3.59
C SER A 128 20.16 9.89 4.21
N ASP A 129 19.55 10.67 5.09
CA ASP A 129 18.24 10.38 5.69
C ASP A 129 17.24 11.43 5.21
N THR A 130 16.02 11.01 4.86
CA THR A 130 14.96 11.90 4.42
C THR A 130 13.60 11.41 4.87
N ASP A 131 12.87 12.29 5.54
CA ASP A 131 11.49 12.06 5.95
C ASP A 131 10.53 12.95 5.17
N ASN A 132 9.46 12.35 4.65
CA ASN A 132 8.41 13.01 3.91
C ASN A 132 7.05 12.62 4.48
N LEU A 133 6.24 13.63 4.78
CA LEU A 133 4.83 13.48 5.14
C LEU A 133 3.99 14.31 4.18
N LEU A 134 2.95 13.70 3.59
CA LEU A 134 2.08 14.33 2.61
C LEU A 134 0.62 14.00 2.93
N GLY A 135 -0.13 15.01 3.34
CA GLY A 135 -1.59 14.97 3.36
C GLY A 135 -2.16 15.34 2.00
N ALA A 136 -3.27 14.72 1.62
CA ALA A 136 -4.00 15.07 0.41
C ALA A 136 -5.53 15.00 0.61
N ARG A 137 -6.25 15.88 -0.09
CA ARG A 137 -7.72 15.86 -0.19
C ARG A 137 -8.15 16.10 -1.62
N GLY A 138 -9.33 15.62 -1.97
CA GLY A 138 -9.94 15.91 -3.24
C GLY A 138 -11.17 15.04 -3.51
N ARG A 139 -11.30 14.54 -4.73
CA ARG A 139 -12.46 13.74 -5.15
C ARG A 139 -12.06 12.47 -5.88
N TRP A 140 -12.94 11.47 -5.83
CA TRP A 140 -12.81 10.29 -6.66
C TRP A 140 -13.99 10.16 -7.62
N VAL A 141 -13.71 9.72 -8.84
CA VAL A 141 -14.70 9.56 -9.90
C VAL A 141 -14.57 8.18 -10.55
N PRO A 142 -15.69 7.48 -10.84
CA PRO A 142 -15.64 6.24 -11.60
C PRO A 142 -15.18 6.49 -13.04
N VAL A 143 -14.33 5.63 -13.57
CA VAL A 143 -13.92 5.66 -14.98
C VAL A 143 -14.95 4.87 -15.80
N ALA A 144 -15.65 5.56 -16.71
CA ALA A 144 -16.75 4.99 -17.47
C ALA A 144 -16.33 3.74 -18.27
N GLY A 145 -17.12 2.66 -18.13
CA GLY A 145 -16.88 1.41 -18.85
C GLY A 145 -15.77 0.54 -18.26
N THR A 146 -15.24 0.85 -17.08
CA THR A 146 -14.18 0.10 -16.41
C THR A 146 -14.54 -0.21 -14.95
N HIS A 147 -13.68 -0.97 -14.26
CA HIS A 147 -13.74 -1.19 -12.81
C HIS A 147 -12.84 -0.25 -12.00
N GLU A 148 -12.41 0.86 -12.61
CA GLU A 148 -11.45 1.79 -12.02
C GLU A 148 -12.12 3.07 -11.53
N ILE A 149 -11.44 3.75 -10.62
CA ILE A 149 -11.71 5.12 -10.22
C ILE A 149 -10.45 5.97 -10.48
N GLU A 150 -10.65 7.25 -10.71
CA GLU A 150 -9.59 8.26 -10.63
C GLU A 150 -9.73 9.03 -9.32
N LEU A 151 -8.65 9.08 -8.54
CA LEU A 151 -8.51 9.95 -7.38
C LEU A 151 -7.84 11.24 -7.83
N HIS A 152 -8.56 12.35 -7.81
CA HIS A 152 -8.03 13.69 -8.05
C HIS A 152 -7.74 14.35 -6.71
N LEU A 153 -6.45 14.44 -6.37
CA LEU A 153 -5.93 15.03 -5.14
C LEU A 153 -5.49 16.47 -5.45
N ASP A 154 -6.41 17.41 -5.30
CA ASP A 154 -6.26 18.80 -5.73
C ASP A 154 -5.78 19.73 -4.60
N ARG A 155 -5.80 19.26 -3.35
CA ARG A 155 -5.27 19.97 -2.18
C ARG A 155 -4.22 19.09 -1.50
N LEU A 156 -3.03 19.66 -1.28
CA LEU A 156 -1.90 18.95 -0.68
C LEU A 156 -1.42 19.72 0.56
N GLY A 157 -1.15 18.98 1.63
CA GLY A 157 -0.47 19.45 2.83
C GLY A 157 0.91 18.82 2.90
N TYR A 158 1.96 19.63 2.78
CA TYR A 158 3.33 19.14 2.93
C TYR A 158 3.72 19.13 4.40
N ARG A 159 4.40 18.06 4.83
CA ARG A 159 4.81 17.81 6.21
C ARG A 159 3.64 17.72 7.22
N SER A 160 2.43 17.43 6.75
CA SER A 160 1.26 17.27 7.61
C SER A 160 0.18 16.45 6.91
N CYS A 161 -0.57 15.64 7.68
CA CYS A 161 -1.81 15.03 7.21
C CYS A 161 -3.00 16.00 7.25
N GLU A 162 -2.86 17.16 7.88
CA GLU A 162 -3.88 18.20 7.90
C GLU A 162 -3.79 19.04 6.62
N VAL A 163 -4.85 18.98 5.81
CA VAL A 163 -4.89 19.62 4.50
C VAL A 163 -5.89 20.77 4.54
N GLY A 164 -5.37 21.99 4.34
CA GLY A 164 -6.17 23.21 4.21
C GLY A 164 -7.00 23.25 2.92
N ASP A 165 -7.66 24.37 2.67
CA ASP A 165 -8.57 24.52 1.53
C ASP A 165 -7.90 25.00 0.23
N GLU A 166 -6.62 25.38 0.30
CA GLU A 166 -5.85 25.89 -0.84
C GLU A 166 -5.56 24.80 -1.88
N LEU A 167 -5.70 25.14 -3.16
CA LEU A 167 -5.39 24.23 -4.26
C LEU A 167 -3.87 24.10 -4.43
N SER A 168 -3.41 22.88 -4.63
CA SER A 168 -2.02 22.61 -4.96
C SER A 168 -1.70 23.08 -6.38
N PRO A 169 -0.55 23.74 -6.62
CA PRO A 169 -0.07 24.01 -7.97
C PRO A 169 0.32 22.71 -8.71
N GLU A 170 0.59 21.64 -7.96
CA GLU A 170 0.93 20.31 -8.47
C GLU A 170 -0.09 19.29 -7.94
N PRO A 171 -1.29 19.20 -8.51
CA PRO A 171 -2.27 18.20 -8.09
C PRO A 171 -1.78 16.80 -8.45
N LEU A 172 -2.23 15.80 -7.70
CA LEU A 172 -1.91 14.39 -7.97
C LEU A 172 -3.13 13.66 -8.50
N THR A 173 -2.93 12.77 -9.48
CA THR A 173 -3.96 11.85 -9.95
C THR A 173 -3.50 10.42 -9.78
N LEU A 174 -4.32 9.60 -9.11
CA LEU A 174 -4.12 8.16 -8.98
C LEU A 174 -5.24 7.42 -9.71
N ARG A 175 -4.92 6.41 -10.51
CA ARG A 175 -5.90 5.50 -11.11
C ARG A 175 -5.94 4.23 -10.29
N CYS A 176 -7.08 3.91 -9.69
CA CYS A 176 -7.19 2.83 -8.72
C CYS A 176 -8.24 1.80 -9.12
N SER A 177 -7.98 0.54 -8.81
CA SER A 177 -8.94 -0.55 -8.89
C SER A 177 -8.91 -1.39 -7.62
N SER A 178 -10.04 -2.03 -7.29
CA SER A 178 -10.07 -2.98 -6.19
C SER A 178 -9.72 -4.36 -6.70
N ILE A 179 -8.92 -5.10 -5.94
CA ILE A 179 -8.61 -6.50 -6.19
C ILE A 179 -9.14 -7.37 -5.06
N ALA A 180 -9.58 -8.57 -5.40
CA ALA A 180 -9.88 -9.60 -4.42
C ALA A 180 -8.61 -10.08 -3.71
N SER A 181 -8.78 -10.75 -2.56
CA SER A 181 -7.69 -11.47 -1.90
C SER A 181 -7.11 -12.56 -2.80
N THR A 182 -5.85 -12.89 -2.57
CA THR A 182 -5.14 -13.98 -3.25
C THR A 182 -4.56 -14.94 -2.21
N SER A 183 -3.79 -15.93 -2.65
CA SER A 183 -3.02 -16.79 -1.75
C SER A 183 -1.90 -16.06 -1.00
N LYS A 184 -1.56 -14.83 -1.42
CA LYS A 184 -0.49 -13.99 -0.84
C LYS A 184 -0.98 -12.63 -0.35
N ILE A 185 -2.13 -12.16 -0.84
CA ILE A 185 -2.78 -10.94 -0.37
C ILE A 185 -3.98 -11.36 0.49
N PRO A 186 -3.88 -11.26 1.82
CA PRO A 186 -4.85 -11.89 2.72
C PRO A 186 -6.22 -11.20 2.80
N SER A 187 -6.38 -9.99 2.25
CA SER A 187 -7.64 -9.26 2.15
C SER A 187 -7.83 -8.64 0.77
N ALA A 188 -9.04 -8.15 0.50
CA ALA A 188 -9.23 -7.27 -0.65
C ALA A 188 -8.37 -6.01 -0.49
N ALA A 189 -7.87 -5.48 -1.61
CA ALA A 189 -6.97 -4.35 -1.62
C ALA A 189 -7.31 -3.36 -2.73
N LEU A 190 -6.90 -2.11 -2.56
CA LEU A 190 -6.89 -1.07 -3.58
C LEU A 190 -5.50 -1.04 -4.21
N VAL A 191 -5.45 -1.18 -5.53
CA VAL A 191 -4.22 -1.03 -6.32
C VAL A 191 -4.30 0.30 -7.04
N CYS A 192 -3.39 1.22 -6.71
CA CYS A 192 -3.38 2.58 -7.27
C CYS A 192 -2.10 2.84 -8.06
N GLN A 193 -2.26 3.20 -9.33
CA GLN A 193 -1.19 3.68 -10.18
C GLN A 193 -1.09 5.20 -10.11
N PRO A 194 0.07 5.78 -9.76
CA PRO A 194 0.30 7.21 -9.91
C PRO A 194 0.45 7.54 -11.40
N ALA A 195 -0.58 8.16 -11.96
CA ALA A 195 -0.72 8.35 -13.41
C ALA A 195 0.17 9.47 -13.98
N GLN A 196 0.74 10.31 -13.11
CA GLN A 196 1.50 11.50 -13.49
C GLN A 196 2.88 11.53 -12.82
N VAL A 197 3.85 12.17 -13.48
CA VAL A 197 5.25 12.25 -13.01
C VAL A 197 5.39 12.84 -11.59
N PRO A 198 4.67 13.91 -11.19
CA PRO A 198 4.74 14.39 -9.81
C PRO A 198 4.33 13.32 -8.80
N ALA A 199 3.23 12.62 -9.04
CA ALA A 199 2.77 11.53 -8.18
C ALA A 199 3.77 10.37 -8.13
N GLN A 200 4.41 10.03 -9.25
CA GLN A 200 5.44 9.00 -9.30
C GLN A 200 6.67 9.35 -8.47
N ARG A 201 7.13 10.62 -8.52
CA ARG A 201 8.26 11.09 -7.70
C ARG A 201 7.93 11.06 -6.21
N MET A 202 6.71 11.47 -5.84
CA MET A 202 6.31 11.60 -4.44
C MET A 202 5.92 10.27 -3.79
N LEU A 203 5.26 9.38 -4.55
CA LEU A 203 4.70 8.12 -4.01
C LEU A 203 5.49 6.88 -4.46
N GLY A 204 6.51 7.07 -5.29
CA GLY A 204 7.32 5.98 -5.83
C GLY A 204 8.03 5.17 -4.74
N GLN A 205 8.47 5.81 -3.66
CA GLN A 205 9.13 5.12 -2.53
C GLN A 205 8.20 4.11 -1.83
N LEU A 206 6.89 4.38 -1.82
CA LEU A 206 5.87 3.48 -1.24
C LEU A 206 5.36 2.43 -2.24
N SER A 207 5.75 2.54 -3.51
CA SER A 207 5.17 1.76 -4.59
C SER A 207 5.94 0.47 -4.84
N LEU A 208 5.21 -0.55 -5.27
CA LEU A 208 5.75 -1.80 -5.80
C LEU A 208 5.74 -1.75 -7.33
N MET A 209 6.70 -2.43 -7.94
CA MET A 209 6.54 -2.94 -9.29
C MET A 209 5.72 -4.22 -9.24
N LEU A 210 4.71 -4.33 -10.09
CA LEU A 210 3.96 -5.57 -10.29
C LEU A 210 4.56 -6.34 -11.48
N GLY A 211 4.36 -7.66 -11.51
CA GLY A 211 4.87 -8.54 -12.57
C GLY A 211 5.76 -9.67 -12.03
N GLU A 212 6.52 -10.33 -12.91
CA GLU A 212 7.31 -11.53 -12.55
C GLU A 212 8.23 -11.29 -11.33
N ASP A 213 8.85 -10.11 -11.27
CA ASP A 213 9.74 -9.67 -10.20
C ASP A 213 9.12 -8.51 -9.39
N ALA A 214 8.10 -8.81 -8.58
CA ALA A 214 7.54 -7.78 -7.71
C ALA A 214 8.59 -7.29 -6.70
N ARG A 215 8.88 -5.99 -6.70
CA ARG A 215 9.94 -5.37 -5.89
C ARG A 215 9.64 -3.89 -5.62
N SER A 216 10.29 -3.30 -4.63
CA SER A 216 10.16 -1.86 -4.35
C SER A 216 10.57 -1.03 -5.57
N TRP A 217 9.73 -0.05 -5.94
CA TRP A 217 10.05 0.93 -6.99
C TRP A 217 11.14 1.91 -6.54
N GLY A 218 11.09 2.35 -5.28
CA GLY A 218 12.08 3.27 -4.70
C GLY A 218 13.50 2.72 -4.80
N LEU A 219 13.71 1.47 -4.39
CA LEU A 219 15.02 0.80 -4.38
C LEU A 219 15.53 0.37 -5.76
N ARG A 220 14.78 0.64 -6.84
CA ARG A 220 15.21 0.34 -8.22
C ARG A 220 15.97 1.50 -8.86
N ASN A 221 15.74 2.72 -8.39
CA ASN A 221 16.18 3.93 -9.07
C ASN A 221 17.53 4.47 -8.57
N ASP A 222 18.25 3.72 -7.74
CA ASP A 222 19.54 4.20 -7.27
C ASP A 222 20.59 4.22 -8.39
N LEU A 223 21.15 5.42 -8.54
CA LEU A 223 21.89 5.99 -9.67
C LEU A 223 23.29 5.37 -9.86
N ALA A 224 23.69 4.44 -9.00
CA ALA A 224 25.01 3.80 -9.06
C ALA A 224 25.20 2.90 -10.29
N LEU A 225 24.12 2.53 -10.99
CA LEU A 225 24.19 1.71 -12.20
C LEU A 225 23.60 2.47 -13.38
N HIS A 226 24.47 2.80 -14.32
CA HIS A 226 24.13 3.34 -15.64
C HIS A 226 23.32 2.39 -16.54
N ASP A 227 22.66 1.37 -16.00
CA ASP A 227 21.79 0.52 -16.79
C ASP A 227 20.38 1.12 -16.82
N PRO A 228 19.98 1.74 -17.95
CA PRO A 228 18.60 2.13 -18.14
C PRO A 228 17.71 0.88 -17.99
N PRO A 229 16.47 1.04 -17.49
CA PRO A 229 15.59 -0.08 -17.23
C PRO A 229 15.43 -0.97 -18.46
N VAL A 230 15.67 -2.28 -18.28
CA VAL A 230 15.21 -3.31 -19.20
C VAL A 230 13.67 -3.24 -19.22
N GLY A 231 13.09 -2.87 -20.36
CA GLY A 231 11.64 -2.89 -20.65
C GLY A 231 10.89 -1.59 -20.34
N ALA A 232 10.21 -1.02 -21.34
CA ALA A 232 9.56 0.28 -21.33
C ALA A 232 8.23 0.38 -20.54
N GLU A 233 7.85 -0.59 -19.71
CA GLU A 233 6.46 -0.70 -19.24
C GLU A 233 6.28 -1.03 -17.75
N VAL A 234 7.32 -0.96 -16.92
CA VAL A 234 7.13 -1.24 -15.49
C VAL A 234 6.61 0.00 -14.77
N GLN A 235 5.35 -0.04 -14.34
CA GLN A 235 4.67 1.06 -13.65
C GLN A 235 4.70 0.83 -12.13
N PRO A 236 4.87 1.91 -11.32
CA PRO A 236 4.72 1.82 -9.87
C PRO A 236 3.24 1.66 -9.50
N TYR A 237 2.97 0.84 -8.48
CA TYR A 237 1.65 0.66 -7.90
C TYR A 237 1.71 0.70 -6.38
N LEU A 238 0.80 1.47 -5.77
CA LEU A 238 0.50 1.36 -4.35
C LEU A 238 -0.48 0.21 -4.14
N LEU A 239 -0.21 -0.64 -3.14
CA LEU A 239 -1.08 -1.74 -2.74
C LEU A 239 -1.59 -1.47 -1.31
N LEU A 240 -2.87 -1.16 -1.16
CA LEU A 240 -3.48 -0.76 0.11
C LEU A 240 -4.58 -1.75 0.53
N GLY A 241 -4.46 -2.40 1.69
CA GLY A 241 -5.49 -3.31 2.20
C GLY A 241 -6.75 -2.59 2.69
N VAL A 242 -7.91 -3.22 2.54
CA VAL A 242 -9.16 -2.72 3.12
C VAL A 242 -9.10 -2.74 4.66
N GLY A 243 -9.66 -1.70 5.30
CA GLY A 243 -9.90 -1.66 6.74
C GLY A 243 -8.61 -1.48 7.53
N ASP A 244 -8.15 -2.54 8.19
CA ASP A 244 -6.94 -2.55 9.01
C ASP A 244 -5.68 -2.29 8.18
N GLY A 245 -5.67 -2.71 6.90
CA GLY A 245 -4.58 -2.48 5.96
C GLY A 245 -3.73 -3.71 5.67
N LEU A 246 -2.58 -3.49 5.03
CA LEU A 246 -1.54 -4.49 4.76
C LEU A 246 -0.21 -4.06 5.38
N SER A 247 0.62 -5.03 5.76
CA SER A 247 2.06 -4.83 5.89
C SER A 247 2.76 -5.49 4.71
N VAL A 248 3.63 -4.75 4.05
CA VAL A 248 4.46 -5.22 2.96
C VAL A 248 5.91 -5.08 3.37
N VAL A 249 6.62 -6.20 3.48
CA VAL A 249 8.04 -6.23 3.80
C VAL A 249 8.78 -6.77 2.58
N GLY A 250 9.72 -5.99 2.05
CA GLY A 250 10.58 -6.42 0.96
C GLY A 250 12.05 -6.33 1.37
N SER A 251 12.83 -7.36 1.07
CA SER A 251 14.29 -7.29 1.23
C SER A 251 15.00 -7.77 -0.02
N ASP A 252 16.10 -7.10 -0.37
CA ASP A 252 17.04 -7.53 -1.40
C ASP A 252 18.42 -7.63 -0.74
N ASP A 253 18.76 -8.84 -0.29
CA ASP A 253 20.02 -9.13 0.38
C ASP A 253 20.82 -10.21 -0.38
N ARG A 254 21.94 -10.67 0.20
CA ARG A 254 22.78 -11.74 -0.40
C ARG A 254 22.04 -13.07 -0.61
N SER A 255 20.97 -13.33 0.13
CA SER A 255 20.17 -14.56 0.04
C SER A 255 19.16 -14.52 -1.11
N GLY A 256 18.94 -13.34 -1.69
CA GLY A 256 18.05 -13.10 -2.81
C GLY A 256 16.96 -12.08 -2.46
N ARG A 257 16.03 -11.91 -3.39
CA ARG A 257 14.88 -11.01 -3.20
C ARG A 257 13.78 -11.73 -2.44
N THR A 258 13.29 -11.12 -1.37
CA THR A 258 12.13 -11.58 -0.62
C THR A 258 11.06 -10.49 -0.59
N LEU A 259 9.81 -10.90 -0.76
CA LEU A 259 8.64 -10.03 -0.60
C LEU A 259 7.59 -10.80 0.21
N GLU A 260 7.23 -10.24 1.36
CA GLU A 260 6.25 -10.75 2.30
C GLU A 260 5.10 -9.76 2.41
N VAL A 261 3.86 -10.27 2.37
CA VAL A 261 2.64 -9.47 2.47
C VAL A 261 1.72 -10.12 3.48
N GLU A 262 1.34 -9.37 4.50
CA GLU A 262 0.51 -9.85 5.61
C GLU A 262 -0.57 -8.81 5.96
N LEU A 263 -1.63 -9.25 6.67
CA LEU A 263 -2.55 -8.29 7.28
C LEU A 263 -1.84 -7.60 8.43
N ALA A 264 -1.94 -6.29 8.47
CA ALA A 264 -1.50 -5.52 9.62
C ALA A 264 -2.47 -4.41 9.88
N LYS A 265 -2.68 -4.13 11.16
CA LYS A 265 -3.35 -2.91 11.58
C LYS A 265 -2.38 -1.75 11.39
N VAL A 266 -2.58 -0.99 10.33
CA VAL A 266 -1.80 0.21 10.03
C VAL A 266 -2.35 1.34 10.91
N PRO A 267 -1.53 1.90 11.83
CA PRO A 267 -1.92 3.06 12.63
C PRO A 267 -2.42 4.16 11.70
N ASP A 268 -3.44 4.90 12.13
CA ASP A 268 -3.79 6.13 11.43
C ASP A 268 -2.68 7.16 11.74
N PRO A 269 -1.87 7.57 10.75
CA PRO A 269 -0.77 8.49 10.99
C PRO A 269 -1.27 9.86 11.45
N SER A 270 -2.55 10.19 11.23
CA SER A 270 -3.15 11.43 11.76
C SER A 270 -3.46 11.38 13.26
N LEU A 271 -3.44 10.18 13.87
CA LEU A 271 -3.73 9.97 15.29
C LEU A 271 -2.47 9.77 16.14
N ASP A 272 -1.28 9.69 15.53
CA ASP A 272 -0.02 9.54 16.24
C ASP A 272 0.78 10.86 16.26
N PRO A 273 0.64 11.68 17.31
CA PRO A 273 1.39 12.92 17.45
C PRO A 273 2.90 12.70 17.67
N SER A 274 3.38 11.46 17.84
CA SER A 274 4.81 11.17 17.97
C SER A 274 5.56 11.13 16.64
N LEU A 275 4.83 11.10 15.51
CA LEU A 275 5.37 11.30 14.16
C LEU A 275 5.54 12.79 13.80
N ASP A 276 5.43 13.70 14.78
CA ASP A 276 5.81 15.10 14.58
C ASP A 276 7.28 15.12 14.15
N PRO A 277 7.60 15.50 12.89
CA PRO A 277 8.96 15.49 12.39
C PRO A 277 9.66 16.65 13.08
N THR A 278 10.12 16.40 14.30
CA THR A 278 10.96 17.33 15.04
C THR A 278 12.18 17.52 14.14
N PRO A 279 12.40 18.72 13.56
CA PRO A 279 13.54 18.91 12.69
C PRO A 279 14.78 18.63 13.53
N LEU A 280 15.54 17.60 13.14
CA LEU A 280 16.86 17.37 13.71
C LEU A 280 17.69 18.64 13.40
N PRO A 281 18.42 19.17 14.40
CA PRO A 281 19.07 20.48 14.34
C PRO A 281 20.17 20.57 13.28
#